data_AF-A0A4P8A4Y3-F1
#
_entry.id   AF-A0A4P8A4Y3-F1
#
_cell.length_a   1.000
_cell.length_b   1.000
_cell.length_c   1.000
_cell.angle_alpha   90.00
_cell.angle_beta   90.00
_cell.angle_gamma   90.00
#
_symmetry.space_group_name_H-M   'P 1'
#
loop_
_entity.id
_entity.type
_entity.pdbx_description
1 polymer ?
#
loop_
_entity_poly.entity_id
_entity_poly.type
_entity_poly.pdbx_seq_one_letter_code
_entity_poly.pdbx_strand_id
1 'polypeptide(L)'
;MSRSLTLTRSVLAGTLAEATPNQLDFIERWFTAELDSRERSKRLRLLKQAGFPADKTLDGYDWTNLKMPADWGRAQLENLDFVAGCEDLVLYGPVGTGKSHLAIAIGRLACERGVPVRFFTATGLLMRLRRAQQENRLDRELASIGKARLLIIDEFGYLPIDEEGSRLLFQIISDSYETRSIIYTTNIEFSGWGRVLGDKNMAAALIDRTVHHGRLIRFEGRSYRSEHALMTK
;
A
#
# COMPACT_ATOMS: atom_id res chain seq x y z
N MET A 1 30.62 14.88 13.00
CA MET A 1 30.06 15.99 12.20
C MET A 1 28.57 16.12 12.50
N SER A 2 28.06 17.33 12.71
CA SER A 2 26.78 17.57 13.41
C SER A 2 25.57 17.01 12.66
N ARG A 3 24.67 16.33 13.40
CA ARG A 3 23.38 15.83 12.90
C ARG A 3 22.37 16.96 12.59
N SER A 4 22.77 18.22 12.71
CA SER A 4 21.91 19.42 12.62
C SER A 4 22.27 20.34 11.44
N LEU A 5 23.18 19.94 10.55
CA LEU A 5 23.60 20.81 9.45
C LEU A 5 22.48 20.93 8.40
N THR A 6 21.94 22.15 8.25
CA THR A 6 21.02 22.52 7.17
C THR A 6 21.69 23.58 6.32
N LEU A 7 21.82 23.33 5.01
CA LEU A 7 22.43 24.27 4.08
C LEU A 7 21.39 25.31 3.66
N THR A 8 21.73 26.58 3.78
CA THR A 8 20.89 27.66 3.25
C THR A 8 21.28 27.96 1.81
N ARG A 9 20.31 28.46 1.03
CA ARG A 9 20.57 28.90 -0.35
C ARG A 9 21.63 30.01 -0.43
N SER A 10 21.72 30.85 0.60
CA SER A 10 22.71 31.95 0.67
C SER A 10 24.15 31.45 0.82
N VAL A 11 24.39 30.46 1.68
CA VAL A 11 25.73 29.88 1.87
C VAL A 11 26.16 29.14 0.60
N LEU A 12 25.24 28.37 -0.02
CA LEU A 12 25.52 27.68 -1.28
C LEU A 12 25.88 28.67 -2.40
N ALA A 13 25.12 29.75 -2.56
CA ALA A 13 25.39 30.75 -3.60
C ALA A 13 26.75 31.45 -3.43
N GLY A 14 27.14 31.78 -2.20
CA GLY A 14 28.46 32.35 -1.90
C GLY A 14 29.59 31.38 -2.24
N THR A 15 29.47 30.11 -1.82
CA THR A 15 30.48 29.09 -2.12
C THR A 15 30.62 28.82 -3.62
N LEU A 16 29.51 28.84 -4.38
CA LEU A 16 29.55 28.64 -5.84
C LEU A 16 30.27 29.78 -6.58
N ALA A 17 30.25 31.01 -6.04
CA ALA A 17 30.90 32.16 -6.66
C ALA A 17 32.44 32.15 -6.50
N GLU A 18 32.94 31.50 -5.45
CA GLU A 18 34.36 31.51 -5.08
C GLU A 18 35.08 30.17 -5.34
N ALA A 19 34.34 29.09 -5.56
CA ALA A 19 34.91 27.75 -5.69
C ALA A 19 35.59 27.51 -7.05
N THR A 20 36.72 26.81 -7.01
CA THR A 20 37.40 26.30 -8.22
C THR A 20 36.62 25.13 -8.84
N PRO A 21 36.82 24.80 -10.13
CA PRO A 21 36.16 23.67 -10.77
C PRO A 21 36.33 22.33 -10.03
N ASN A 22 37.52 22.06 -9.49
CA ASN A 22 37.80 20.83 -8.73
C ASN A 22 37.07 20.79 -7.37
N GLN A 23 36.88 21.96 -6.74
CA GLN A 23 36.10 22.05 -5.50
C GLN A 23 34.61 21.86 -5.78
N LEU A 24 34.11 22.41 -6.89
CA LEU A 24 32.73 22.21 -7.34
C LEU A 24 32.46 20.74 -7.63
N ASP A 25 33.32 20.06 -8.37
CA ASP A 25 33.19 18.62 -8.66
C ASP A 25 33.18 17.78 -7.37
N PHE A 26 34.07 18.08 -6.43
CA PHE A 26 34.09 17.38 -5.14
C PHE A 26 32.78 17.60 -4.35
N ILE A 27 32.30 18.84 -4.28
CA ILE A 27 31.06 19.20 -3.58
C ILE A 27 29.86 18.53 -4.25
N GLU A 28 29.78 18.56 -5.58
CA GLU A 28 28.71 17.92 -6.35
C GLU A 28 28.67 16.41 -6.12
N ARG A 29 29.82 15.73 -6.22
CA ARG A 29 29.92 14.29 -5.94
C ARG A 29 29.50 13.96 -4.51
N TRP A 30 29.94 14.76 -3.53
CA TRP A 30 29.59 14.54 -2.14
C TRP A 30 28.10 14.76 -1.87
N PHE A 31 27.51 15.84 -2.38
CA PHE A 31 26.08 16.10 -2.23
C PHE A 31 25.22 15.08 -2.95
N THR A 32 25.62 14.63 -4.14
CA THR A 32 24.95 13.55 -4.86
C THR A 32 24.96 12.27 -4.02
N ALA A 33 26.12 11.88 -3.48
CA ALA A 33 26.22 10.70 -2.62
C ALA A 33 25.39 10.81 -1.32
N GLU A 34 25.32 12.00 -0.73
CA GLU A 34 24.49 12.27 0.46
C GLU A 34 22.98 12.20 0.13
N LEU A 35 22.55 12.77 -1.00
CA LEU A 35 21.16 12.68 -1.46
C LEU A 35 20.78 11.21 -1.71
N ASP A 36 21.63 10.45 -2.41
CA ASP A 36 21.42 9.02 -2.65
C ASP A 36 21.37 8.21 -1.35
N SER A 37 22.21 8.56 -0.37
CA SER A 37 22.20 7.94 0.98
C SER A 37 20.90 8.21 1.72
N ARG A 38 20.39 9.46 1.66
CA ARG A 38 19.12 9.85 2.27
C ARG A 38 17.93 9.16 1.62
N GLU A 39 17.91 9.09 0.29
CA GLU A 39 16.86 8.40 -0.45
C GLU A 39 16.81 6.90 -0.10
N ARG A 40 17.97 6.23 -0.11
CA ARG A 40 18.08 4.82 0.30
C ARG A 40 17.58 4.62 1.72
N SER A 41 18.01 5.46 2.66
CA SER A 41 17.58 5.40 4.06
C SER A 41 16.06 5.62 4.21
N LYS A 42 15.48 6.54 3.43
CA LYS A 42 14.03 6.77 3.38
C LYS A 42 13.30 5.51 2.88
N ARG A 43 13.71 4.95 1.74
CA ARG A 43 13.09 3.74 1.15
C ARG A 43 13.13 2.55 2.12
N LEU A 44 14.28 2.28 2.74
CA LEU A 44 14.42 1.22 3.75
C LEU A 44 13.51 1.43 4.96
N ARG A 45 13.40 2.67 5.45
CA ARG A 45 12.50 3.02 6.54
C ARG A 45 11.03 2.80 6.15
N LEU A 46 10.63 3.17 4.93
CA LEU A 46 9.27 2.97 4.43
C LEU A 46 8.94 1.49 4.32
N LEU A 47 9.84 0.66 3.76
CA LEU A 47 9.67 -0.80 3.71
C LEU A 47 9.45 -1.41 5.10
N LYS A 48 10.26 -1.00 6.08
CA LYS A 48 10.11 -1.46 7.47
C LYS A 48 8.79 -0.99 8.10
N GLN A 49 8.38 0.24 7.82
CA GLN A 49 7.11 0.78 8.32
C GLN A 49 5.90 0.12 7.66
N ALA A 50 6.00 -0.31 6.41
CA ALA A 50 4.88 -0.93 5.70
C ALA A 50 4.37 -2.20 6.39
N GLY A 51 5.25 -2.98 7.02
CA GLY A 51 4.86 -4.15 7.82
C GLY A 51 4.42 -5.35 6.98
N PHE A 52 5.01 -5.53 5.79
CA PHE A 52 4.73 -6.68 4.94
C PHE A 52 5.06 -8.01 5.64
N PRO A 53 4.21 -9.05 5.50
CA PRO A 53 4.42 -10.34 6.14
C PRO A 53 5.49 -11.20 5.45
N ALA A 54 5.85 -10.86 4.20
CA ALA A 54 6.82 -11.59 3.41
C ALA A 54 7.56 -10.66 2.43
N ASP A 55 8.72 -11.13 1.96
CA ASP A 55 9.44 -10.50 0.86
C ASP A 55 8.93 -11.05 -0.48
N LYS A 56 8.16 -10.23 -1.20
CA LYS A 56 7.57 -10.57 -2.51
C LYS A 56 7.77 -9.41 -3.46
N THR A 57 8.38 -9.65 -4.62
CA THR A 57 8.57 -8.64 -5.67
C THR A 57 7.75 -9.02 -6.91
N LEU A 58 7.73 -8.13 -7.91
CA LEU A 58 7.14 -8.40 -9.21
C LEU A 58 8.03 -9.27 -10.09
N ASP A 59 9.30 -9.44 -9.72
CA ASP A 59 10.25 -10.25 -10.47
C ASP A 59 9.81 -11.72 -10.49
N GLY A 60 9.67 -12.27 -11.69
CA GLY A 60 9.19 -13.64 -11.87
C GLY A 60 7.72 -13.86 -11.48
N TYR A 61 6.94 -12.79 -11.29
CA TYR A 61 5.50 -12.92 -11.06
C TYR A 61 4.79 -13.40 -12.33
N ASP A 62 3.93 -14.43 -12.20
CA ASP A 62 3.12 -14.96 -13.30
C ASP A 62 1.86 -14.10 -13.51
N TRP A 63 1.77 -13.48 -14.69
CA TRP A 63 0.67 -12.59 -15.07
C TRP A 63 -0.45 -13.30 -15.86
N THR A 64 -0.28 -14.57 -16.22
CA THR A 64 -1.18 -15.27 -17.15
C THR A 64 -2.58 -15.48 -16.60
N ASN A 65 -2.69 -15.59 -15.28
CA ASN A 65 -3.94 -15.93 -14.59
C ASN A 65 -4.71 -14.69 -14.09
N LEU A 66 -4.41 -13.50 -14.60
CA LEU A 66 -5.07 -12.25 -14.20
C LEU A 66 -5.79 -11.59 -15.38
N LYS A 67 -7.00 -11.09 -15.12
CA LYS A 67 -7.77 -10.24 -16.02
C LYS A 67 -7.86 -8.83 -15.45
N MET A 68 -7.38 -7.87 -16.23
CA MET A 68 -7.46 -6.44 -15.93
C MET A 68 -8.54 -5.77 -16.80
N PRO A 69 -8.97 -4.54 -16.48
CA PRO A 69 -9.85 -3.75 -17.35
C PRO A 69 -9.26 -3.54 -18.75
N ALA A 70 -10.09 -3.28 -19.76
CA ALA A 70 -9.62 -3.17 -21.15
C ALA A 70 -8.73 -1.93 -21.39
N ASP A 71 -8.97 -0.85 -20.66
CA ASP A 71 -8.29 0.44 -20.75
C ASP A 71 -7.09 0.57 -19.79
N TRP A 72 -6.85 -0.45 -18.94
CA TRP A 72 -5.89 -0.37 -17.85
C TRP A 72 -5.15 -1.69 -17.68
N GLY A 73 -3.82 -1.63 -17.61
CA GLY A 73 -3.00 -2.83 -17.67
C GLY A 73 -1.79 -2.81 -16.75
N ARG A 74 -0.91 -3.78 -17.00
CA ARG A 74 0.31 -4.01 -16.24
C ARG A 74 1.21 -2.78 -16.19
N ALA A 75 1.37 -2.04 -17.29
CA ALA A 75 2.23 -0.86 -17.32
C ALA A 75 1.76 0.22 -16.34
N GLN A 76 0.46 0.51 -16.29
CA GLN A 76 -0.13 1.48 -15.36
C GLN A 76 -0.01 1.00 -13.90
N LEU A 77 -0.22 -0.30 -13.66
CA LEU A 77 -0.01 -0.91 -12.34
C LEU A 77 1.44 -0.76 -11.87
N GLU A 78 2.39 -1.11 -12.74
CA GLU A 78 3.83 -1.02 -12.48
C GLU A 78 4.30 0.43 -12.37
N ASN A 79 3.63 1.39 -13.01
CA ASN A 79 3.90 2.83 -12.84
C ASN A 79 3.28 3.43 -11.58
N LEU A 80 2.41 2.68 -10.89
CA LEU A 80 1.66 3.12 -9.70
C LEU A 80 0.77 4.33 -9.99
N ASP A 81 0.26 4.44 -11.23
CA ASP A 81 -0.58 5.57 -11.65
C ASP A 81 -1.85 5.67 -10.79
N PHE A 82 -2.41 4.52 -10.39
CA PHE A 82 -3.55 4.43 -9.49
C PHE A 82 -3.27 5.09 -8.13
N VAL A 83 -2.03 5.00 -7.61
CA VAL A 83 -1.63 5.64 -6.35
C VAL A 83 -1.51 7.15 -6.49
N ALA A 84 -1.10 7.63 -7.67
CA ALA A 84 -1.05 9.05 -7.98
C ALA A 84 -2.47 9.63 -8.12
N GLY A 85 -3.39 8.88 -8.72
CA GLY A 85 -4.79 9.25 -8.91
C GLY A 85 -5.70 9.02 -7.71
N CYS A 86 -5.19 8.48 -6.59
CA CYS A 86 -6.00 8.06 -5.44
C CYS A 86 -7.10 7.05 -5.81
N GLU A 87 -6.82 6.19 -6.80
CA GLU A 87 -7.71 5.12 -7.22
C GLU A 87 -7.48 3.87 -6.34
N ASP A 88 -8.54 3.12 -6.05
CA ASP A 88 -8.46 1.85 -5.33
C ASP A 88 -8.13 0.68 -6.26
N LEU A 89 -7.65 -0.42 -5.70
CA LEU A 89 -7.40 -1.65 -6.42
C LEU A 89 -8.02 -2.84 -5.70
N VAL A 90 -8.98 -3.50 -6.34
CA VAL A 90 -9.61 -4.72 -5.80
C VAL A 90 -9.01 -5.92 -6.51
N LEU A 91 -8.22 -6.70 -5.78
CA LEU A 91 -7.69 -7.99 -6.21
C LEU A 91 -8.69 -9.05 -5.79
N TYR A 92 -9.45 -9.58 -6.74
CA TYR A 92 -10.54 -10.52 -6.50
C TYR A 92 -10.27 -11.89 -7.14
N GLY A 93 -10.51 -12.98 -6.42
CA GLY A 93 -10.49 -14.33 -6.99
C GLY A 93 -10.21 -15.46 -5.98
N PRO A 94 -10.15 -16.72 -6.44
CA PRO A 94 -10.02 -17.90 -5.58
C PRO A 94 -8.77 -17.89 -4.68
N VAL A 95 -8.76 -18.67 -3.61
CA VAL A 95 -7.60 -18.76 -2.71
C VAL A 95 -6.38 -19.33 -3.45
N GLY A 96 -5.19 -18.85 -3.09
CA GLY A 96 -3.93 -19.37 -3.65
C GLY A 96 -3.56 -18.88 -5.06
N THR A 97 -4.31 -17.95 -5.66
CA THR A 97 -4.03 -17.44 -7.02
C THR A 97 -3.02 -16.28 -7.08
N GLY A 98 -2.41 -15.88 -5.95
CA GLY A 98 -1.36 -14.85 -5.95
C GLY A 98 -1.80 -13.41 -5.64
N LYS A 99 -3.04 -13.18 -5.20
CA LYS A 99 -3.55 -11.85 -4.81
C LYS A 99 -2.67 -11.14 -3.77
N SER A 100 -2.42 -11.79 -2.64
CA SER A 100 -1.59 -11.24 -1.56
C SER A 100 -0.14 -11.04 -2.00
N HIS A 101 0.39 -11.90 -2.90
CA HIS A 101 1.72 -11.69 -3.49
C HIS A 101 1.73 -10.38 -4.28
N LEU A 102 0.80 -10.20 -5.21
CA LEU A 102 0.75 -8.99 -6.03
C LEU A 102 0.57 -7.73 -5.17
N ALA A 103 -0.32 -7.75 -4.18
CA ALA A 103 -0.51 -6.63 -3.25
C ALA A 103 0.79 -6.25 -2.51
N ILE A 104 1.52 -7.25 -2.00
CA ILE A 104 2.81 -7.02 -1.31
C ILE A 104 3.85 -6.48 -2.30
N ALA A 105 3.95 -7.06 -3.48
CA ALA A 105 4.92 -6.66 -4.50
C ALA A 105 4.71 -5.20 -4.97
N ILE A 106 3.46 -4.82 -5.20
CA ILE A 106 3.08 -3.44 -5.53
C ILE A 106 3.35 -2.49 -4.36
N GLY A 107 3.02 -2.90 -3.13
CA GLY A 107 3.36 -2.12 -1.94
C GLY A 107 4.86 -1.90 -1.77
N ARG A 108 5.69 -2.90 -2.07
CA ARG A 108 7.15 -2.77 -2.03
C ARG A 108 7.68 -1.85 -3.11
N LEU A 109 7.21 -2.00 -4.34
CA LEU A 109 7.52 -1.09 -5.44
C LEU A 109 7.15 0.36 -5.08
N ALA A 110 6.01 0.57 -4.42
CA ALA A 110 5.61 1.88 -3.92
C ALA A 110 6.59 2.43 -2.87
N CYS A 111 7.00 1.62 -1.88
CA CYS A 111 8.03 2.01 -0.93
C CYS A 111 9.38 2.36 -1.59
N GLU A 112 9.77 1.60 -2.62
CA GLU A 112 10.97 1.86 -3.43
C GLU A 112 10.85 3.18 -4.21
N ARG A 113 9.65 3.53 -4.68
CA ARG A 113 9.35 4.87 -5.22
C ARG A 113 9.13 5.95 -4.17
N GLY A 114 9.43 5.66 -2.90
CA GLY A 114 9.36 6.63 -1.80
C GLY A 114 7.94 6.95 -1.33
N VAL A 115 6.95 6.14 -1.70
CA VAL A 115 5.55 6.24 -1.28
C VAL A 115 5.38 5.56 0.08
N PRO A 116 4.80 6.22 1.09
CA PRO A 116 4.49 5.58 2.36
C PRO A 116 3.36 4.56 2.24
N VAL A 117 3.63 3.31 2.62
CA VAL A 117 2.67 2.20 2.57
C VAL A 117 2.39 1.65 3.96
N ARG A 118 1.20 1.07 4.17
CA ARG A 118 0.89 0.21 5.32
C ARG A 118 0.15 -1.04 4.86
N PHE A 119 0.54 -2.18 5.39
CA PHE A 119 -0.10 -3.47 5.17
C PHE A 119 -0.80 -3.95 6.44
N PHE A 120 -2.02 -4.43 6.29
CA PHE A 120 -2.76 -5.13 7.32
C PHE A 120 -3.57 -6.27 6.71
N THR A 121 -3.75 -7.37 7.46
CA THR A 121 -4.93 -8.21 7.22
C THR A 121 -6.16 -7.45 7.74
N ALA A 122 -7.34 -7.66 7.14
CA ALA A 122 -8.58 -7.01 7.57
C ALA A 122 -8.86 -7.26 9.07
N THR A 123 -8.63 -8.50 9.52
CA THR A 123 -8.76 -8.91 10.93
C THR A 123 -7.73 -8.24 11.83
N GLY A 124 -6.48 -8.15 11.39
CA GLY A 124 -5.40 -7.49 12.12
C GLY A 124 -5.62 -5.99 12.28
N LEU A 125 -6.13 -5.34 11.22
CA LEU A 125 -6.52 -3.93 11.26
C LEU A 125 -7.65 -3.72 12.27
N LEU A 126 -8.70 -4.54 12.21
CA LEU A 126 -9.83 -4.46 13.13
C LEU A 126 -9.39 -4.59 14.59
N MET A 127 -8.60 -5.63 14.92
CA MET A 127 -8.11 -5.84 16.28
C MET A 127 -7.26 -4.66 16.77
N ARG A 128 -6.46 -4.07 15.88
CA ARG A 128 -5.65 -2.89 16.19
C ARG A 128 -6.50 -1.66 16.49
N LEU A 129 -7.56 -1.42 15.71
CA LEU A 129 -8.48 -0.30 15.91
C LEU A 129 -9.30 -0.47 17.21
N ARG A 130 -9.83 -1.66 17.47
CA ARG A 130 -10.54 -1.96 18.73
C ARG A 130 -9.67 -1.73 19.96
N ARG A 131 -8.43 -2.22 19.91
CA ARG A 131 -7.48 -1.99 20.99
C ARG A 131 -7.21 -0.49 21.19
N ALA A 132 -7.02 0.26 20.10
CA ALA A 132 -6.82 1.70 20.18
C ALA A 132 -8.03 2.43 20.75
N GLN A 133 -9.25 1.98 20.44
CA GLN A 133 -10.49 2.52 20.98
C GLN A 133 -10.62 2.25 22.50
N GLN A 134 -10.38 1.01 22.93
CA GLN A 134 -10.37 0.63 24.36
C GLN A 134 -9.31 1.43 25.15
N GLU A 135 -8.18 1.73 24.52
CA GLU A 135 -7.09 2.52 25.10
C GLU A 135 -7.28 4.05 24.91
N ASN A 136 -8.47 4.53 24.47
CA ASN A 136 -8.78 5.95 24.22
C ASN A 136 -7.77 6.68 23.32
N ARG A 137 -7.23 5.97 22.32
CA ARG A 137 -6.23 6.48 21.38
C ARG A 137 -6.57 6.21 19.92
N LEU A 138 -7.87 6.01 19.62
CA LEU A 138 -8.36 5.71 18.28
C LEU A 138 -7.93 6.79 17.28
N ASP A 139 -8.16 8.07 17.58
CA ASP A 139 -7.80 9.18 16.68
C ASP A 139 -6.31 9.21 16.34
N ARG A 140 -5.46 8.92 17.33
CA ARG A 140 -4.01 8.83 17.12
C ARG A 140 -3.64 7.66 16.22
N GLU A 141 -4.33 6.54 16.34
CA GLU A 141 -4.12 5.36 15.50
C GLU A 141 -4.60 5.63 14.07
N LEU A 142 -5.80 6.19 13.90
CA LEU A 142 -6.34 6.63 12.62
C LEU A 142 -5.39 7.61 11.92
N ALA A 143 -4.90 8.64 12.63
CA ALA A 143 -3.94 9.58 12.09
C ALA A 143 -2.58 8.94 11.73
N SER A 144 -2.16 7.92 12.47
CA SER A 144 -0.93 7.16 12.17
C SER A 144 -1.07 6.32 10.90
N ILE A 145 -2.22 5.64 10.72
CA ILE A 145 -2.57 4.92 9.48
C ILE A 145 -2.76 5.92 8.34
N GLY A 146 -3.35 7.08 8.63
CA GLY A 146 -3.50 8.30 7.82
C GLY A 146 -2.27 8.71 7.02
N LYS A 147 -1.07 8.49 7.59
CA LYS A 147 0.20 8.85 6.95
C LYS A 147 0.58 7.99 5.74
N ALA A 148 -0.09 6.85 5.56
CA ALA A 148 0.10 6.01 4.40
C ALA A 148 -0.62 6.61 3.18
N ARG A 149 0.10 6.73 2.06
CA ARG A 149 -0.49 7.07 0.75
C ARG A 149 -1.06 5.86 0.02
N LEU A 150 -0.62 4.67 0.41
CA LEU A 150 -1.16 3.39 -0.05
C LEU A 150 -1.43 2.50 1.16
N LEU A 151 -2.67 2.09 1.33
CA LEU A 151 -3.08 1.11 2.32
C LEU A 151 -3.33 -0.23 1.64
N ILE A 152 -2.87 -1.33 2.23
CA ILE A 152 -3.16 -2.68 1.76
C ILE A 152 -3.97 -3.38 2.85
N ILE A 153 -5.17 -3.83 2.49
CA ILE A 153 -6.08 -4.59 3.33
C ILE A 153 -6.21 -6.00 2.71
N ASP A 154 -5.43 -6.93 3.23
CA ASP A 154 -5.39 -8.32 2.81
C ASP A 154 -6.49 -9.15 3.49
N GLU A 155 -6.98 -10.19 2.82
CA GLU A 155 -7.99 -11.13 3.33
C GLU A 155 -9.33 -10.46 3.70
N PHE A 156 -9.71 -9.42 2.96
CA PHE A 156 -10.99 -8.73 3.14
C PHE A 156 -12.15 -9.69 2.87
N GLY A 157 -13.03 -9.84 3.85
CA GLY A 157 -14.19 -10.73 3.76
C GLY A 157 -14.00 -12.13 4.33
N TYR A 158 -12.81 -12.51 4.80
CA TYR A 158 -12.60 -13.87 5.28
C TYR A 158 -13.37 -14.22 6.57
N LEU A 159 -13.50 -13.27 7.50
CA LEU A 159 -14.27 -13.45 8.73
C LEU A 159 -15.45 -12.46 8.79
N PRO A 160 -16.60 -12.87 9.36
CA PRO A 160 -17.66 -11.93 9.70
C PRO A 160 -17.15 -10.88 10.68
N ILE A 161 -17.50 -9.62 10.44
CA ILE A 161 -17.19 -8.50 11.30
C ILE A 161 -18.48 -8.09 12.00
N ASP A 162 -18.42 -7.81 13.30
CA ASP A 162 -19.57 -7.27 14.02
C ASP A 162 -19.79 -5.79 13.68
N GLU A 163 -20.93 -5.25 14.10
CA GLU A 163 -21.34 -3.89 13.75
C GLU A 163 -20.31 -2.82 14.17
N GLU A 164 -19.73 -2.94 15.36
CA GLU A 164 -18.70 -2.02 15.85
C GLU A 164 -17.44 -2.08 14.97
N GLY A 165 -16.99 -3.29 14.63
CA GLY A 165 -15.84 -3.48 13.78
C GLY A 165 -16.04 -2.93 12.37
N SER A 166 -17.25 -3.04 11.84
CA SER A 166 -17.60 -2.50 10.53
C SER A 166 -17.57 -0.99 10.52
N ARG A 167 -18.05 -0.33 11.59
CA ARG A 167 -17.93 1.13 11.73
C ARG A 167 -16.47 1.59 11.75
N LEU A 168 -15.59 0.87 12.46
CA LEU A 168 -14.16 1.18 12.50
C LEU A 168 -13.48 1.05 11.13
N LEU A 169 -13.76 -0.03 10.39
CA LEU A 169 -13.23 -0.21 9.03
C LEU A 169 -13.83 0.80 8.05
N PHE A 170 -15.12 1.10 8.19
CA PHE A 170 -15.80 2.11 7.38
C PHE A 170 -15.14 3.48 7.53
N GLN A 171 -14.72 3.85 8.74
CA GLN A 171 -14.01 5.11 8.97
C GLN A 171 -12.69 5.16 8.20
N ILE A 172 -11.87 4.10 8.25
CA ILE A 172 -10.61 4.04 7.49
C ILE A 172 -10.86 4.19 5.98
N ILE A 173 -11.84 3.45 5.44
CA ILE A 173 -12.10 3.46 4.00
C ILE A 173 -12.68 4.82 3.58
N SER A 174 -13.60 5.38 4.37
CA SER A 174 -14.18 6.70 4.09
C SER A 174 -13.14 7.81 4.15
N ASP A 175 -12.24 7.78 5.14
CA ASP A 175 -11.12 8.74 5.24
C ASP A 175 -10.15 8.62 4.07
N SER A 176 -10.13 7.48 3.38
CA SER A 176 -9.24 7.22 2.24
C SER A 176 -9.81 7.68 0.91
N TYR A 177 -11.13 7.79 0.81
CA TYR A 177 -11.84 8.17 -0.40
C TYR A 177 -11.31 9.51 -0.94
N GLU A 178 -10.84 9.51 -2.19
CA GLU A 178 -10.24 10.68 -2.89
C GLU A 178 -8.99 11.29 -2.23
N THR A 179 -8.42 10.66 -1.19
CA THR A 179 -7.21 11.18 -0.50
C THR A 179 -6.02 10.24 -0.59
N ARG A 180 -6.25 8.92 -0.76
CA ARG A 180 -5.22 7.88 -0.86
C ARG A 180 -5.82 6.61 -1.46
N SER A 181 -4.95 5.73 -1.95
CA SER A 181 -5.37 4.45 -2.53
C SER A 181 -5.41 3.32 -1.52
N ILE A 182 -6.37 2.42 -1.70
CA ILE A 182 -6.44 1.15 -0.98
C ILE A 182 -6.32 -0.02 -1.97
N ILE A 183 -5.44 -0.97 -1.68
CA ILE A 183 -5.49 -2.31 -2.29
C ILE A 183 -6.26 -3.24 -1.36
N TYR A 184 -7.31 -3.86 -1.88
CA TYR A 184 -8.06 -4.92 -1.22
C TYR A 184 -7.67 -6.26 -1.83
N THR A 185 -7.46 -7.29 -1.02
CA THR A 185 -7.50 -8.67 -1.50
C THR A 185 -8.72 -9.37 -0.95
N THR A 186 -9.47 -10.04 -1.83
CA THR A 186 -10.69 -10.73 -1.41
C THR A 186 -11.00 -11.92 -2.32
N ASN A 187 -11.65 -12.93 -1.76
CA ASN A 187 -12.26 -14.02 -2.51
C ASN A 187 -13.80 -13.89 -2.54
N ILE A 188 -14.35 -12.78 -2.08
CA ILE A 188 -15.79 -12.51 -1.99
C ILE A 188 -16.16 -11.41 -2.99
N GLU A 189 -17.19 -11.67 -3.78
CA GLU A 189 -17.78 -10.68 -4.69
C GLU A 189 -18.40 -9.51 -3.91
N PHE A 190 -18.52 -8.34 -4.53
CA PHE A 190 -19.13 -7.17 -3.87
C PHE A 190 -20.50 -7.45 -3.25
N SER A 191 -21.32 -8.29 -3.88
CA SER A 191 -22.63 -8.74 -3.34
C SER A 191 -22.53 -9.40 -1.96
N GLY A 192 -21.40 -10.05 -1.66
CA GLY A 192 -21.14 -10.70 -0.38
C GLY A 192 -20.60 -9.77 0.71
N TRP A 193 -20.19 -8.54 0.39
CA TRP A 193 -19.62 -7.62 1.37
C TRP A 193 -20.64 -7.17 2.43
N GLY A 194 -21.93 -7.12 2.07
CA GLY A 194 -23.01 -6.86 3.04
C GLY A 194 -23.07 -7.88 4.17
N ARG A 195 -22.76 -9.16 3.89
CA ARG A 195 -22.69 -10.20 4.92
C ARG A 195 -21.46 -10.05 5.80
N VAL A 196 -20.33 -9.67 5.19
CA VAL A 196 -19.05 -9.49 5.89
C VAL A 196 -19.13 -8.33 6.89
N LEU A 197 -19.72 -7.21 6.48
CA LEU A 197 -19.79 -5.99 7.26
C LEU A 197 -20.99 -5.95 8.22
N GLY A 198 -21.90 -6.91 8.19
CA GLY A 198 -23.06 -6.95 9.10
C GLY A 198 -24.10 -5.83 8.89
N ASP A 199 -23.84 -4.86 8.01
CA ASP A 199 -24.74 -3.77 7.64
C ASP A 199 -24.74 -3.58 6.12
N LYS A 200 -25.92 -3.78 5.51
CA LYS A 200 -26.10 -3.68 4.06
C LYS A 200 -25.96 -2.24 3.54
N ASN A 201 -26.37 -1.24 4.30
CA ASN A 201 -26.29 0.16 3.89
C ASN A 201 -24.84 0.64 3.92
N MET A 202 -24.11 0.27 4.98
CA MET A 202 -22.69 0.56 5.10
C MET A 202 -21.88 -0.13 3.99
N ALA A 203 -22.19 -1.40 3.71
CA ALA A 203 -21.56 -2.13 2.61
C ALA A 203 -21.85 -1.50 1.25
N ALA A 204 -23.10 -1.10 0.98
CA ALA A 204 -23.45 -0.41 -0.25
C ALA A 204 -22.66 0.89 -0.42
N ALA A 205 -22.54 1.69 0.65
CA ALA A 205 -21.77 2.93 0.62
C ALA A 205 -20.25 2.70 0.45
N LEU A 206 -19.71 1.59 0.94
CA LEU A 206 -18.31 1.22 0.70
C LEU A 206 -18.07 0.75 -0.73
N ILE A 207 -18.94 -0.13 -1.22
CA ILE A 207 -18.88 -0.64 -2.59
C ILE A 207 -18.99 0.53 -3.57
N ASP A 208 -19.93 1.44 -3.36
CA ASP A 208 -20.13 2.62 -4.21
C ASP A 208 -18.84 3.44 -4.35
N ARG A 209 -18.19 3.77 -3.24
CA ARG A 209 -16.92 4.51 -3.22
C ARG A 209 -15.78 3.75 -3.90
N THR A 210 -15.63 2.47 -3.58
CA THR A 210 -14.57 1.62 -4.17
C THR A 210 -14.83 1.35 -5.65
N VAL A 211 -16.08 1.28 -6.12
CA VAL A 211 -16.40 1.09 -7.54
C VAL A 211 -16.26 2.40 -8.32
N HIS A 212 -16.59 3.55 -7.71
CA HIS A 212 -16.50 4.85 -8.36
C HIS A 212 -15.05 5.20 -8.75
N HIS A 213 -14.08 4.89 -7.88
CA HIS A 213 -12.67 5.21 -8.10
C HIS A 213 -11.73 4.00 -8.04
N GLY A 214 -12.24 2.78 -8.17
CA GLY A 214 -11.40 1.57 -8.08
C GLY A 214 -11.30 0.78 -9.37
N ARG A 215 -10.19 0.07 -9.50
CA ARG A 215 -9.93 -0.90 -10.57
C ARG A 215 -10.08 -2.32 -10.02
N LEU A 216 -10.80 -3.18 -10.74
CA LEU A 216 -10.95 -4.59 -10.39
C LEU A 216 -9.98 -5.44 -11.21
N ILE A 217 -9.05 -6.13 -10.54
CA ILE A 217 -8.23 -7.18 -11.14
C ILE A 217 -8.79 -8.53 -10.69
N ARG A 218 -9.21 -9.34 -11.67
CA ARG A 218 -9.74 -10.69 -11.42
C ARG A 218 -8.65 -11.72 -11.59
N PHE A 219 -8.52 -12.60 -10.61
CA PHE A 219 -7.59 -13.71 -10.60
C PHE A 219 -8.35 -14.99 -10.89
N GLU A 220 -7.87 -15.75 -11.85
CA GLU A 220 -8.44 -17.02 -12.29
C GLU A 220 -7.42 -18.15 -12.07
N GLY A 221 -7.78 -19.37 -12.45
CA GLY A 221 -6.87 -20.51 -12.38
C GLY A 221 -6.84 -21.25 -11.03
N ARG A 222 -5.89 -22.18 -10.93
CA ARG A 222 -5.73 -23.08 -9.77
C ARG A 222 -4.89 -22.42 -8.68
N SER A 223 -4.99 -22.97 -7.48
CA SER A 223 -4.17 -22.53 -6.34
C SER A 223 -2.71 -22.91 -6.56
N TYR A 224 -1.84 -21.90 -6.65
CA TYR A 224 -0.38 -22.07 -6.71
C TYR A 224 0.13 -22.89 -5.52
N ARG A 225 -0.45 -22.69 -4.33
CA ARG A 225 -0.08 -23.44 -3.11
C ARG A 225 -0.39 -24.93 -3.24
N SER A 226 -1.43 -25.29 -4.00
CA SER A 226 -1.83 -26.68 -4.21
C SER A 226 -0.98 -27.35 -5.26
N GLU A 227 -0.59 -26.63 -6.31
CA GLU A 227 0.31 -27.13 -7.36
C GLU A 227 1.73 -27.37 -6.85
N HIS A 228 2.16 -26.57 -5.86
CA HIS A 228 3.46 -26.69 -5.20
C HIS A 228 3.38 -27.28 -3.78
N ALA A 229 2.31 -28.02 -3.47
CA ALA A 229 2.15 -28.64 -2.16
C ALA A 229 3.17 -29.78 -1.97
N LEU A 230 3.87 -29.79 -0.83
CA LEU A 230 4.78 -30.88 -0.43
C LEU A 230 4.03 -32.14 0.03
N MET A 231 2.75 -31.98 0.40
CA MET A 231 1.87 -33.11 0.67
C MET A 231 1.24 -33.58 -0.64
N THR A 232 1.80 -34.66 -1.19
CA THR A 232 1.17 -35.41 -2.27
C THR A 232 -0.04 -36.14 -1.72
N LYS A 233 -1.17 -36.11 -2.45
CA LYS A 233 -2.35 -36.94 -2.16
C LYS A 233 -2.02 -38.43 -2.26
#